data_AF-A0A947KXR4-F1
#
_entry.id   AF-A0A947KXR4-F1
#
_cell.length_a   1.000
_cell.length_b   1.000
_cell.length_c   1.000
_cell.angle_alpha   90.00
_cell.angle_beta   90.00
_cell.angle_gamma   90.00
#
_symmetry.space_group_name_H-M   'P 1'
#
loop_
_entity.id
_entity.type
_entity.pdbx_description
1 polymer ?
#
loop_
_entity_poly.entity_id
_entity_poly.type
_entity_poly.pdbx_seq_one_letter_code
_entity_poly.pdbx_strand_id
1 'polypeptide(L)'
;MKLLLVALLFMSLLHADEIQRIESIVKDIKELRNDYEECQLQLKAKFPHAKTSEASTDENKHLSECAQKNEELLLRIQKQEDMINENRRILKDEKEKNIILKSEIDNYSVSNEDETNLGNKLNKLEKELKTKNNLLKAKENDILTLINNNIEKIKAKDKEIEYLKNKINAQALKKDAECEEKNVFPKLMMKEEYSDENASVEIVLESFEAATFYLNTQSNIYDAINGNAIEEWEEKRSFTSNQKASGWMKITGYFVDKKWQRSEKEMWIKESNINKKILD
;
A
#
# COMPACT_ATOMS: atom_id res chain seq x y z
N MET A 1 50.77 -65.98 -20.93
CA MET A 1 50.35 -65.47 -22.26
C MET A 1 49.80 -66.55 -23.19
N LYS A 2 50.42 -67.75 -23.32
CA LYS A 2 49.91 -68.80 -24.22
C LYS A 2 48.46 -69.25 -23.92
N LEU A 3 48.08 -69.38 -22.65
CA LEU A 3 46.72 -69.76 -22.23
C LEU A 3 45.66 -68.68 -22.55
N LEU A 4 46.03 -67.40 -22.49
CA LEU A 4 45.12 -66.28 -22.80
C LEU A 4 44.82 -66.22 -24.31
N LEU A 5 45.83 -66.46 -25.15
CA LEU A 5 45.66 -66.54 -26.60
C LEU A 5 44.79 -67.74 -27.01
N VAL A 6 44.93 -68.88 -26.33
CA VAL A 6 44.09 -70.06 -26.58
C VAL A 6 42.64 -69.79 -26.16
N ALA A 7 42.40 -69.15 -25.01
CA ALA A 7 41.05 -68.79 -24.59
C ALA A 7 40.36 -67.81 -25.57
N LEU A 8 41.12 -66.85 -26.12
CA LEU A 8 40.60 -65.86 -27.07
C LEU A 8 40.27 -66.50 -28.44
N LEU A 9 41.07 -67.48 -28.87
CA LEU A 9 40.77 -68.31 -30.05
C LEU A 9 39.53 -69.19 -29.84
N PHE A 10 39.36 -69.79 -28.66
CA PHE A 10 38.16 -70.57 -28.33
C PHE A 10 36.89 -69.72 -28.33
N MET A 11 36.97 -68.47 -27.83
CA MET A 11 35.83 -67.55 -27.91
C MET A 11 35.47 -67.21 -29.36
N SER A 12 36.44 -66.99 -30.25
CA SER A 12 36.15 -66.72 -31.67
C SER A 12 35.51 -67.91 -32.41
N LEU A 13 35.85 -69.16 -32.03
CA LEU A 13 35.24 -70.36 -32.60
C LEU A 13 33.78 -70.55 -32.18
N LEU A 14 33.42 -70.14 -30.94
CA LEU A 14 32.05 -70.22 -30.44
C LEU A 14 31.09 -69.25 -31.16
N HIS A 15 31.59 -68.15 -31.71
CA HIS A 15 30.77 -67.16 -32.43
C HIS A 15 30.59 -67.48 -33.92
N ALA A 16 31.34 -68.45 -34.47
CA ALA A 16 31.26 -68.80 -35.88
C ALA A 16 29.91 -69.42 -36.26
N ASP A 17 29.34 -70.25 -35.36
CA ASP A 17 28.06 -70.93 -35.56
C ASP A 17 26.87 -69.95 -35.50
N GLU A 18 26.94 -68.97 -34.59
CA GLU A 18 25.93 -67.90 -34.51
C GLU A 18 25.93 -67.00 -35.74
N ILE A 19 27.11 -66.70 -36.30
CA ILE A 19 27.24 -65.89 -37.52
C ILE A 19 26.64 -66.64 -38.72
N GLN A 20 26.94 -67.94 -38.88
CA GLN A 20 26.35 -68.76 -39.95
C GLN A 20 24.82 -68.84 -39.82
N ARG A 21 24.31 -68.96 -38.59
CA ARG A 21 22.86 -68.95 -38.33
C ARG A 21 22.21 -67.62 -38.69
N ILE A 22 22.85 -66.50 -38.37
CA ILE A 22 22.38 -65.16 -38.75
C ILE A 22 22.36 -65.02 -40.28
N GLU A 23 23.40 -65.48 -40.97
CA GLU A 23 23.49 -65.41 -42.44
C GLU A 23 22.39 -66.24 -43.12
N SER A 24 22.06 -67.43 -42.58
CA SER A 24 20.92 -68.22 -43.04
C SER A 24 19.59 -67.48 -42.89
N ILE A 25 19.35 -66.85 -41.73
CA ILE A 25 18.12 -66.08 -41.49
C ILE A 25 18.00 -64.89 -42.45
N VAL A 26 19.10 -64.17 -42.67
CA VAL A 26 19.12 -63.03 -43.60
C VAL A 26 18.85 -63.50 -45.03
N LYS A 27 19.38 -64.67 -45.42
CA LYS A 27 19.10 -65.27 -46.73
C LYS A 27 17.63 -65.65 -46.87
N ASP A 28 17.04 -66.30 -45.88
CA ASP A 28 15.62 -66.68 -45.89
C ASP A 28 14.71 -65.45 -45.99
N ILE A 29 15.01 -64.38 -45.24
CA ILE A 29 14.27 -63.10 -45.34
C ILE A 29 14.36 -62.52 -46.75
N LYS A 30 15.51 -62.64 -47.40
CA LYS A 30 15.71 -62.13 -48.76
C LYS A 30 14.93 -62.94 -49.78
N GLU A 31 14.91 -64.27 -49.65
CA GLU A 31 14.09 -65.16 -50.49
C GLU A 31 12.60 -64.86 -50.28
N LEU A 32 12.11 -64.75 -49.03
CA LEU A 32 10.72 -64.39 -48.74
C LEU A 32 10.31 -63.03 -49.36
N ARG A 33 11.21 -62.05 -49.39
CA ARG A 33 10.93 -60.75 -50.02
C ARG A 33 10.82 -60.87 -51.53
N ASN A 34 11.71 -61.64 -52.16
CA ASN A 34 11.64 -61.89 -53.60
C ASN A 34 10.36 -62.65 -53.97
N ASP A 35 10.01 -63.69 -53.22
CA ASP A 35 8.78 -64.47 -53.45
C ASP A 35 7.52 -63.62 -53.27
N TYR A 36 7.53 -62.71 -52.29
CA TYR A 36 6.44 -61.77 -52.07
C TYR A 36 6.30 -60.78 -53.24
N GLU A 37 7.41 -60.23 -53.73
CA GLU A 37 7.41 -59.33 -54.88
C GLU A 37 6.95 -60.03 -56.16
N GLU A 38 7.38 -61.27 -56.38
CA GLU A 38 6.94 -62.07 -57.52
C GLU A 38 5.44 -62.37 -57.45
N CYS A 39 4.93 -62.76 -56.27
CA CYS A 39 3.52 -62.98 -56.04
C CYS A 39 2.69 -61.70 -56.28
N GLN A 40 3.18 -60.53 -55.87
CA GLN A 40 2.56 -59.24 -56.13
C GLN A 40 2.50 -58.90 -57.63
N LEU A 41 3.57 -59.20 -58.38
CA LEU A 41 3.61 -59.01 -59.83
C LEU A 41 2.64 -59.98 -60.54
N GLN A 42 2.59 -61.24 -60.12
CA GLN A 42 1.65 -62.22 -60.65
C GLN A 42 0.21 -61.83 -60.38
N LEU A 43 -0.12 -61.32 -59.19
CA LEU A 43 -1.46 -60.82 -58.87
C LEU A 43 -1.86 -59.65 -59.77
N LYS A 44 -0.96 -58.70 -60.01
CA LYS A 44 -1.20 -57.56 -60.91
C LYS A 44 -1.36 -57.99 -62.37
N ALA A 45 -0.58 -58.98 -62.82
CA ALA A 45 -0.66 -59.51 -64.17
C ALA A 45 -1.95 -60.35 -64.40
N LYS A 46 -2.43 -61.07 -63.37
CA LYS A 46 -3.62 -61.93 -63.46
C LYS A 46 -4.94 -61.14 -63.42
N PHE A 47 -4.92 -59.90 -62.94
CA PHE A 47 -6.07 -59.00 -62.88
C PHE A 47 -5.75 -57.58 -63.40
N PRO A 48 -5.50 -57.39 -64.71
CA PRO A 48 -5.05 -56.10 -65.26
C PRO A 48 -6.13 -55.00 -65.28
N HIS A 49 -7.38 -55.31 -64.96
CA HIS A 49 -8.50 -54.35 -64.90
C HIS A 49 -9.35 -54.47 -63.62
N ALA A 50 -8.72 -54.79 -62.49
CA ALA A 50 -9.32 -54.48 -61.20
C ALA A 50 -9.21 -52.96 -60.99
N LYS A 51 -10.34 -52.25 -61.15
CA LYS A 51 -10.49 -50.83 -60.80
C LYS A 51 -9.84 -50.58 -59.43
N THR A 52 -8.90 -49.64 -59.36
CA THR A 52 -8.54 -49.00 -58.10
C THR A 52 -9.80 -48.37 -57.53
N SER A 53 -10.37 -49.02 -56.53
CA SER A 53 -11.48 -48.49 -55.75
C SER A 53 -11.02 -47.19 -55.08
N GLU A 54 -11.97 -46.27 -54.93
CA GLU A 54 -11.85 -44.96 -54.29
C GLU A 54 -11.55 -45.04 -52.77
N ALA A 55 -11.12 -46.19 -52.25
CA ALA A 55 -10.70 -46.39 -50.86
C ALA A 55 -9.27 -45.89 -50.56
N SER A 56 -8.48 -45.56 -51.59
CA SER A 56 -7.08 -45.15 -51.44
C SER A 56 -6.87 -43.65 -51.18
N THR A 57 -7.90 -42.82 -51.25
CA THR A 57 -7.77 -41.35 -51.06
C THR A 57 -7.86 -40.95 -49.58
N ASP A 58 -8.77 -41.56 -48.82
CA ASP A 58 -8.92 -41.26 -47.38
C ASP A 58 -7.83 -41.93 -46.52
N GLU A 59 -7.39 -43.13 -46.86
CA GLU A 59 -6.26 -43.78 -46.16
C GLU A 59 -4.95 -43.01 -46.40
N ASN A 60 -4.67 -42.55 -47.63
CA ASN A 60 -3.48 -41.75 -47.91
C ASN A 60 -3.52 -40.37 -47.23
N LYS A 61 -4.71 -39.76 -47.11
CA LYS A 61 -4.89 -38.51 -46.35
C LYS A 61 -4.62 -38.74 -44.86
N HIS A 62 -5.22 -39.76 -44.26
CA HIS A 62 -4.98 -40.13 -42.86
C HIS A 62 -3.52 -40.49 -42.58
N LEU A 63 -2.86 -41.16 -43.53
CA LEU A 63 -1.45 -41.50 -43.42
C LEU A 63 -0.55 -40.24 -43.45
N SER A 64 -0.89 -39.25 -44.28
CA SER A 64 -0.17 -37.96 -44.31
C SER A 64 -0.35 -37.15 -43.03
N GLU A 65 -1.57 -37.12 -42.46
CA GLU A 65 -1.84 -36.45 -41.18
C GLU A 65 -1.13 -37.16 -40.01
N CYS A 66 -1.04 -38.49 -40.06
CA CYS A 66 -0.28 -39.29 -39.09
C CYS A 66 1.23 -39.00 -39.18
N ALA A 67 1.76 -38.90 -40.40
CA ALA A 67 3.16 -38.54 -40.63
C ALA A 67 3.50 -37.14 -40.09
N GLN A 68 2.65 -36.14 -40.36
CA GLN A 68 2.83 -34.78 -39.82
C GLN A 68 2.78 -34.73 -38.29
N LYS A 69 1.85 -35.46 -37.66
CA LYS A 69 1.79 -35.57 -36.20
C LYS A 69 3.03 -36.24 -35.63
N ASN A 70 3.58 -37.24 -36.32
CA ASN A 70 4.81 -37.90 -35.90
C ASN A 70 6.03 -36.97 -35.99
N GLU A 71 6.12 -36.15 -37.04
CA GLU A 71 7.16 -35.12 -37.13
C GLU A 71 7.03 -34.08 -36.01
N GLU A 72 5.80 -33.65 -35.70
CA GLU A 72 5.54 -32.73 -34.59
C GLU A 72 5.93 -33.37 -33.23
N LEU A 73 5.61 -34.64 -33.03
CA LEU A 73 6.00 -35.38 -31.83
C LEU A 73 7.51 -35.51 -31.70
N LEU A 74 8.22 -35.79 -32.80
CA LEU A 74 9.69 -35.82 -32.82
C LEU A 74 10.30 -34.47 -32.43
N LEU A 75 9.75 -33.37 -32.96
CA LEU A 75 10.20 -32.02 -32.60
C LEU A 75 9.97 -31.73 -31.11
N ARG A 76 8.84 -32.16 -30.55
CA ARG A 76 8.55 -32.02 -29.11
C ARG A 76 9.50 -32.84 -28.25
N ILE A 77 9.81 -34.08 -28.66
CA ILE A 77 10.77 -34.95 -27.97
C ILE A 77 12.16 -34.29 -27.97
N GLN A 78 12.62 -33.81 -29.13
CA GLN A 78 13.92 -33.14 -29.25
C GLN A 78 14.00 -31.91 -28.32
N LYS A 79 12.95 -31.08 -28.30
CA LYS A 79 12.89 -29.92 -27.40
C LYS A 79 12.95 -30.32 -25.91
N GLN A 80 12.31 -31.43 -25.55
CA GLN A 80 12.36 -31.94 -24.18
C GLN A 80 13.76 -32.47 -23.84
N GLU A 81 14.43 -33.15 -24.76
CA GLU A 81 15.80 -33.62 -24.60
C GLU A 81 16.79 -32.45 -24.39
N ASP A 82 16.66 -31.39 -25.18
CA ASP A 82 17.46 -30.16 -25.02
C ASP A 82 17.26 -29.54 -23.63
N MET A 83 16.01 -29.46 -23.17
CA MET A 83 15.68 -28.94 -21.84
C MET A 83 16.25 -29.82 -20.72
N ILE A 84 16.20 -31.15 -20.88
CA ILE A 84 16.78 -32.09 -19.92
C ILE A 84 18.31 -31.93 -19.88
N ASN A 85 18.96 -31.75 -21.02
CA ASN A 85 20.39 -31.55 -21.11
C ASN A 85 20.84 -30.24 -20.44
N GLU A 86 20.09 -29.15 -20.63
CA GLU A 86 20.35 -27.88 -19.96
C GLU A 86 20.19 -28.00 -18.45
N ASN A 87 19.10 -28.62 -17.97
CA ASN A 87 18.89 -28.87 -16.55
C ASN A 87 20.01 -29.73 -15.94
N ARG A 88 20.53 -30.70 -16.70
CA ARG A 88 21.68 -31.51 -16.27
C ARG A 88 22.95 -30.67 -16.12
N ARG A 89 23.16 -29.67 -16.99
CA ARG A 89 24.29 -28.73 -16.88
C ARG A 89 24.15 -27.86 -15.64
N ILE A 90 22.99 -27.23 -15.44
CA ILE A 90 22.73 -26.38 -14.26
C ILE A 90 22.93 -27.17 -12.97
N LEU A 91 22.41 -28.39 -12.89
CA LEU A 91 22.57 -29.24 -11.71
C LEU A 91 24.03 -29.59 -11.43
N LYS A 92 24.86 -29.73 -12.47
CA LYS A 92 26.30 -29.97 -12.31
C LYS A 92 26.98 -28.73 -11.71
N ASP A 93 26.69 -27.55 -12.26
CA ASP A 93 27.26 -26.28 -11.78
C ASP A 93 26.83 -25.99 -10.33
N GLU A 94 25.58 -26.27 -9.96
CA GLU A 94 25.10 -26.15 -8.57
C GLU A 94 25.78 -27.13 -7.62
N LYS A 95 26.03 -28.37 -8.06
CA LYS A 95 26.79 -29.34 -7.26
C LYS A 95 28.22 -28.88 -7.03
N GLU A 96 28.88 -28.33 -8.05
CA GLU A 96 30.22 -27.78 -7.92
C GLU A 96 30.25 -26.58 -6.94
N LYS A 97 29.28 -25.66 -7.04
CA LYS A 97 29.12 -24.57 -6.06
C LYS A 97 28.92 -25.08 -4.64
N ASN A 98 28.08 -26.10 -4.45
CA ASN A 98 27.85 -26.69 -3.13
C ASN A 98 29.09 -27.36 -2.55
N ILE A 99 29.94 -27.98 -3.38
CA ILE A 99 31.22 -28.54 -2.93
C ILE A 99 32.15 -27.42 -2.43
N ILE A 100 32.25 -26.31 -3.17
CA ILE A 100 33.05 -25.15 -2.77
C ILE A 100 32.55 -24.58 -1.45
N LEU A 101 31.24 -24.30 -1.35
CA LEU A 101 30.62 -23.78 -0.12
C LEU A 101 30.86 -24.71 1.08
N LYS A 102 30.75 -26.03 0.87
CA LYS A 102 31.02 -27.00 1.94
C LYS A 102 32.48 -26.93 2.41
N SER A 103 33.43 -26.83 1.47
CA SER A 103 34.84 -26.65 1.82
C SER A 103 35.13 -25.32 2.52
N GLU A 104 34.40 -24.25 2.18
CA GLU A 104 34.49 -22.97 2.89
C GLU A 104 33.97 -23.08 4.33
N ILE A 105 32.80 -23.70 4.52
CA ILE A 105 32.24 -23.96 5.85
C ILE A 105 33.22 -24.79 6.69
N ASP A 106 33.78 -25.85 6.11
CA ASP A 106 34.74 -26.71 6.81
C ASP A 106 36.02 -25.92 7.18
N ASN A 107 36.51 -25.03 6.32
CA ASN A 107 37.63 -24.13 6.63
C ASN A 107 37.31 -23.14 7.76
N TYR A 108 36.08 -22.60 7.82
CA TYR A 108 35.64 -21.76 8.93
C TYR A 108 35.51 -22.53 10.25
N SER A 109 35.24 -23.84 10.22
CA SER A 109 35.12 -24.67 11.43
C SER A 109 36.45 -25.01 12.11
N VAL A 110 37.59 -24.73 11.47
CA VAL A 110 38.94 -25.04 11.99
C VAL A 110 39.52 -23.92 12.87
N SER A 111 38.87 -22.76 13.02
CA SER A 111 39.32 -21.65 13.90
C SER A 111 38.97 -21.83 15.39
N ASN A 112 39.06 -23.05 15.93
CA ASN A 112 38.66 -23.39 17.31
C ASN A 112 39.55 -22.78 18.42
N GLU A 113 40.63 -22.05 18.11
CA GLU A 113 41.34 -21.22 19.10
C GLU A 113 40.62 -19.88 19.37
N ASP A 114 39.82 -19.37 18.42
CA ASP A 114 39.12 -18.11 18.59
C ASP A 114 37.80 -18.24 19.36
N GLU A 115 37.11 -19.38 19.30
CA GLU A 115 35.85 -19.60 20.05
C GLU A 115 36.06 -19.62 21.56
N THR A 116 37.14 -20.25 22.04
CA THR A 116 37.45 -20.28 23.48
C THR A 116 37.87 -18.91 24.01
N ASN A 117 38.61 -18.12 23.22
CA ASN A 117 38.96 -16.74 23.54
C ASN A 117 37.71 -15.83 23.55
N LEU A 118 36.84 -15.99 22.54
CA LEU A 118 35.59 -15.24 22.43
C LEU A 118 34.63 -15.58 23.56
N GLY A 119 34.48 -16.86 23.92
CA GLY A 119 33.66 -17.31 25.05
C GLY A 119 34.15 -16.75 26.39
N ASN A 120 35.47 -16.71 26.61
CA ASN A 120 36.05 -16.10 27.81
C ASN A 120 35.82 -14.57 27.85
N LYS A 121 35.95 -13.88 26.71
CA LYS A 121 35.62 -12.45 26.61
C LYS A 121 34.13 -12.20 26.84
N LEU A 122 33.25 -13.05 26.30
CA LEU A 122 31.80 -12.93 26.45
C LEU A 122 31.38 -13.15 27.90
N ASN A 123 31.92 -14.16 28.57
CA ASN A 123 31.73 -14.39 30.01
C ASN A 123 32.22 -13.22 30.87
N LYS A 124 33.33 -12.58 30.49
CA LYS A 124 33.82 -11.38 31.17
C LYS A 124 32.87 -10.20 30.99
N LEU A 125 32.45 -9.94 29.75
CA LEU A 125 31.50 -8.87 29.44
C LEU A 125 30.16 -9.08 30.13
N GLU A 126 29.67 -10.32 30.20
CA GLU A 126 28.41 -10.66 30.87
C GLU A 126 28.49 -10.37 32.39
N LYS A 127 29.62 -10.71 33.03
CA LYS A 127 29.87 -10.36 34.43
C LYS A 127 29.91 -8.85 34.65
N GLU A 128 30.58 -8.10 33.77
CA GLU A 128 30.62 -6.63 33.84
C GLU A 128 29.25 -5.99 33.62
N LEU A 129 28.45 -6.55 32.72
CA LEU A 129 27.08 -6.08 32.46
C LEU A 129 26.20 -6.34 33.69
N LYS A 130 26.33 -7.52 34.30
CA LYS A 130 25.62 -7.87 35.54
C LYS A 130 25.96 -6.93 36.69
N THR A 131 27.24 -6.59 36.89
CA THR A 131 27.65 -5.64 37.96
C THR A 131 27.16 -4.23 37.68
N LYS A 132 27.25 -3.75 36.43
CA LYS A 132 26.70 -2.44 36.02
C LYS A 132 25.19 -2.35 36.22
N ASN A 133 24.45 -3.40 35.88
CA ASN A 133 23.00 -3.45 36.11
C ASN A 133 22.63 -3.42 37.59
N ASN A 134 23.36 -4.16 38.43
CA ASN A 134 23.14 -4.10 39.88
C ASN A 134 23.43 -2.70 40.45
N LEU A 135 24.49 -2.06 39.98
CA LEU A 135 24.83 -0.68 40.35
C LEU A 135 23.76 0.31 39.89
N LEU A 136 23.24 0.14 38.67
CA LEU A 136 22.16 0.96 38.14
C LEU A 136 20.90 0.85 39.00
N LYS A 137 20.48 -0.37 39.33
CA LYS A 137 19.33 -0.61 40.22
C LYS A 137 19.50 0.00 41.61
N ALA A 138 20.71 -0.05 42.17
CA ALA A 138 21.00 0.61 43.44
C ALA A 138 20.82 2.13 43.33
N LYS A 139 21.36 2.75 42.28
CA LYS A 139 21.20 4.19 42.02
C LYS A 139 19.74 4.58 41.77
N GLU A 140 18.98 3.76 41.05
CA GLU A 140 17.55 3.98 40.83
C GLU A 140 16.79 3.98 42.16
N ASN A 141 17.08 3.03 43.05
CA ASN A 141 16.48 2.98 44.38
C ASN A 141 16.84 4.22 45.21
N ASP A 142 18.10 4.66 45.19
CA ASP A 142 18.53 5.88 45.89
C ASP A 142 17.75 7.10 45.37
N ILE A 143 17.58 7.23 44.06
CA ILE A 143 16.79 8.31 43.44
C ILE A 143 15.32 8.23 43.88
N LEU A 144 14.73 7.04 43.90
CA LEU A 144 13.34 6.84 44.35
C LEU A 144 13.15 7.26 45.81
N THR A 145 14.10 6.91 46.69
CA THR A 145 14.03 7.34 48.10
C THR A 145 14.11 8.87 48.24
N LEU A 146 14.95 9.52 47.44
CA LEU A 146 15.06 10.98 47.43
C LEU A 146 13.78 11.65 46.92
N ILE A 147 13.19 11.12 45.84
CA ILE A 147 11.92 11.62 45.28
C ILE A 147 10.80 11.48 46.32
N ASN A 148 10.66 10.31 46.95
CA ASN A 148 9.63 10.09 47.96
C ASN A 148 9.79 11.04 49.16
N ASN A 149 11.01 11.24 49.65
CA ASN A 149 11.29 12.20 50.72
C ASN A 149 10.90 13.64 50.33
N ASN A 150 11.13 14.03 49.08
CA ASN A 150 10.74 15.36 48.59
C ASN A 150 9.23 15.48 48.42
N ILE A 151 8.54 14.44 47.95
CA ILE A 151 7.07 14.40 47.87
C ILE A 151 6.46 14.59 49.26
N GLU A 152 6.96 13.90 50.29
CA GLU A 152 6.45 14.07 51.65
C GLU A 152 6.67 15.49 52.19
N LYS A 153 7.81 16.12 51.88
CA LYS A 153 8.03 17.54 52.20
C LYS A 153 7.06 18.48 51.49
N ILE A 154 6.75 18.22 50.22
CA ILE A 154 5.77 19.02 49.44
C ILE A 154 4.38 18.86 50.05
N LYS A 155 3.93 17.62 50.32
CA LYS A 155 2.64 17.37 50.98
C LYS A 155 2.51 18.08 52.32
N ALA A 156 3.58 18.13 53.11
CA ALA A 156 3.59 18.86 54.37
C ALA A 156 3.38 20.38 54.17
N LYS A 157 4.04 20.96 53.17
CA LYS A 157 3.87 22.37 52.79
C LYS A 157 2.47 22.66 52.23
N ASP A 158 1.89 21.75 51.46
CA ASP A 158 0.54 21.92 50.93
C ASP A 158 -0.51 21.99 52.05
N LYS A 159 -0.37 21.13 53.08
CA LYS A 159 -1.21 21.19 54.29
C LYS A 159 -1.05 22.52 55.04
N GLU A 160 0.17 23.06 55.10
CA GLU A 160 0.43 24.36 55.73
C GLU A 160 -0.22 25.50 54.93
N ILE A 161 -0.13 25.47 53.60
CA ILE A 161 -0.80 26.43 52.71
C ILE A 161 -2.32 26.36 52.90
N GLU A 162 -2.89 25.16 52.97
CA GLU A 162 -4.32 24.96 53.20
C GLU A 162 -4.77 25.55 54.56
N TYR A 163 -4.00 25.29 55.62
CA TYR A 163 -4.25 25.88 56.93
C TYR A 163 -4.22 27.42 56.89
N LEU A 164 -3.20 28.00 56.23
CA LEU A 164 -3.08 29.46 56.10
C LEU A 164 -4.22 30.07 55.28
N LYS A 165 -4.64 29.42 54.18
CA LYS A 165 -5.81 29.83 53.38
C LYS A 165 -7.08 29.87 54.22
N ASN A 166 -7.34 28.82 55.00
CA ASN A 166 -8.51 28.76 55.88
C ASN A 166 -8.47 29.86 56.95
N LYS A 167 -7.30 30.17 57.50
CA LYS A 167 -7.11 31.26 58.46
C LYS A 167 -7.38 32.64 57.85
N ILE A 168 -6.93 32.88 56.61
CA ILE A 168 -7.19 34.13 55.88
C ILE A 168 -8.69 34.28 55.60
N ASN A 169 -9.34 33.22 55.09
CA ASN A 169 -10.78 33.22 54.82
C ASN A 169 -11.60 33.51 56.09
N ALA A 170 -11.23 32.91 57.23
CA ALA A 170 -11.88 33.17 58.51
C ALA A 170 -11.68 34.62 59.00
N GLN A 171 -10.58 35.28 58.64
CA GLN A 171 -10.35 36.71 58.93
C GLN A 171 -11.14 37.62 57.98
N ALA A 172 -11.25 37.27 56.70
CA ALA A 172 -12.09 38.00 55.74
C ALA A 172 -13.57 37.98 56.17
N LEU A 173 -14.09 36.82 56.57
CA LEU A 173 -15.47 36.68 57.08
C LEU A 173 -15.76 37.54 58.33
N LYS A 174 -14.75 37.82 59.16
CA LYS A 174 -14.90 38.72 60.32
C LYS A 174 -14.89 40.20 59.92
N LYS A 175 -14.22 40.56 58.83
CA LYS A 175 -14.12 41.94 58.35
C LYS A 175 -15.40 42.40 57.63
N ASP A 176 -16.10 41.48 56.96
CA ASP A 176 -17.37 41.77 56.31
C ASP A 176 -18.52 41.98 57.32
N ALA A 177 -18.46 41.34 58.49
CA ALA A 177 -19.46 41.51 59.56
C ALA A 177 -19.43 42.89 60.25
N GLU A 178 -18.35 43.66 60.08
CA GLU A 178 -18.20 45.00 60.67
C GLU A 178 -18.58 46.13 59.69
N CYS A 179 -18.95 45.79 58.45
CA CYS A 179 -19.32 46.73 57.38
C CYS A 179 -20.78 46.54 56.93
N GLU A 180 -21.73 46.44 57.85
CA GLU A 180 -23.16 46.60 57.55
C GLU A 180 -23.64 48.03 57.87
N GLU A 181 -23.05 49.04 57.25
CA GLU A 181 -23.80 50.28 57.01
C GLU A 181 -24.81 50.02 55.89
N LYS A 182 -26.10 50.29 56.17
CA LYS A 182 -27.19 50.09 55.20
C LYS A 182 -26.89 50.84 53.91
N ASN A 183 -26.56 50.09 52.86
CA ASN A 183 -26.34 50.62 51.53
C ASN A 183 -27.62 51.29 51.00
N VAL A 184 -27.62 52.62 50.96
CA VAL A 184 -28.73 53.47 50.47
C VAL A 184 -28.79 53.54 48.94
N PHE A 185 -27.92 52.84 48.21
CA PHE A 185 -27.95 52.80 46.75
C PHE A 185 -29.04 51.86 46.23
N PRO A 186 -29.76 52.23 45.15
CA PRO A 186 -30.71 51.34 44.50
C PRO A 186 -30.01 50.07 43.99
N LYS A 187 -30.66 48.92 44.16
CA LYS A 187 -30.10 47.60 43.87
C LYS A 187 -29.83 47.44 42.37
N LEU A 188 -28.56 47.28 42.01
CA LEU A 188 -28.11 46.97 40.66
C LEU A 188 -28.66 45.59 40.23
N MET A 189 -29.35 45.51 39.09
CA MET A 189 -29.84 44.24 38.53
C MET A 189 -28.84 43.72 37.49
N MET A 190 -28.54 42.42 37.54
CA MET A 190 -27.58 41.77 36.64
C MET A 190 -28.22 41.50 35.28
N LYS A 191 -27.41 41.55 34.22
CA LYS A 191 -27.82 41.34 32.82
C LYS A 191 -28.37 39.92 32.53
N GLU A 192 -28.34 39.01 33.50
CA GLU A 192 -28.71 37.59 33.35
C GLU A 192 -30.15 37.26 33.74
N GLU A 193 -30.93 38.25 34.20
CA GLU A 193 -32.40 38.22 33.98
C GLU A 193 -32.74 38.39 32.48
N TYR A 194 -31.70 38.50 31.64
CA TYR A 194 -31.69 38.70 30.21
C TYR A 194 -30.75 37.68 29.52
N SER A 195 -31.02 36.39 29.64
CA SER A 195 -30.45 35.44 28.68
C SER A 195 -31.36 34.24 28.47
N ASP A 196 -32.28 34.41 27.53
CA ASP A 196 -32.86 33.33 26.75
C ASP A 196 -31.74 32.47 26.15
N GLU A 197 -31.86 31.16 26.36
CA GLU A 197 -31.30 30.14 25.47
C GLU A 197 -32.03 30.22 24.12
N ASN A 198 -31.73 31.27 23.35
CA ASN A 198 -31.95 31.43 21.92
C ASN A 198 -31.33 32.79 21.56
N ALA A 199 -30.05 32.80 21.23
CA ALA A 199 -29.44 33.96 20.59
C ALA A 199 -29.98 34.11 19.15
N SER A 200 -31.27 34.40 19.02
CA SER A 200 -31.75 35.22 17.92
C SER A 200 -31.07 36.56 18.12
N VAL A 201 -29.96 36.78 17.43
CA VAL A 201 -29.46 38.14 17.19
C VAL A 201 -30.66 38.87 16.62
N GLU A 202 -31.25 39.76 17.41
CA GLU A 202 -32.29 40.65 16.92
C GLU A 202 -31.65 41.41 15.76
N ILE A 203 -32.03 41.07 14.53
CA ILE A 203 -31.52 41.69 13.32
C ILE A 203 -32.10 43.10 13.32
N VAL A 204 -31.42 44.02 14.00
CA VAL A 204 -31.80 45.44 14.02
C VAL A 204 -31.55 45.98 12.63
N LEU A 205 -32.64 46.18 11.89
CA LEU A 205 -32.60 46.74 10.56
C LEU A 205 -32.38 48.25 10.69
N GLU A 206 -31.15 48.70 10.43
CA GLU A 206 -30.83 50.12 10.38
C GLU A 206 -31.23 50.67 9.01
N SER A 207 -32.31 51.45 8.96
CA SER A 207 -32.66 52.22 7.77
C SER A 207 -31.95 53.56 7.74
N PHE A 208 -31.46 53.98 6.58
CA PHE A 208 -30.79 55.25 6.35
C PHE A 208 -31.24 55.87 5.02
N GLU A 209 -30.87 57.13 4.77
CA GLU A 209 -31.18 57.79 3.49
C GLU A 209 -30.58 57.02 2.32
N ALA A 210 -31.36 56.80 1.27
CA ALA A 210 -30.93 55.99 0.13
C ALA A 210 -29.62 56.53 -0.46
N ALA A 211 -28.59 55.69 -0.46
CA ALA A 211 -27.27 56.04 -0.97
C ALA A 211 -26.83 55.06 -2.05
N THR A 212 -25.90 55.50 -2.89
CA THR A 212 -25.27 54.65 -3.91
C THR A 212 -23.99 54.06 -3.36
N PHE A 213 -23.78 52.78 -3.62
CA PHE A 213 -22.61 52.00 -3.26
C PHE A 213 -22.03 51.33 -4.51
N TYR A 214 -20.78 50.91 -4.44
CA TYR A 214 -20.16 50.10 -5.48
C TYR A 214 -19.33 48.99 -4.85
N LEU A 215 -19.20 47.87 -5.58
CA LEU A 215 -18.38 46.75 -5.15
C LEU A 215 -16.89 47.11 -5.27
N ASN A 216 -16.13 46.88 -4.20
CA ASN A 216 -14.67 47.06 -4.22
C ASN A 216 -13.91 45.83 -4.76
N THR A 217 -14.57 44.68 -4.80
CA THR A 217 -14.09 43.40 -5.35
C THR A 217 -15.27 42.62 -5.92
N GLN A 218 -15.02 41.70 -6.85
CA GLN A 218 -16.03 40.73 -7.30
C GLN A 218 -16.63 39.98 -6.09
N SER A 219 -17.95 39.84 -6.01
CA SER A 219 -18.62 39.29 -4.82
C SER A 219 -19.97 38.65 -5.13
N ASN A 220 -20.33 37.66 -4.30
CA ASN A 220 -21.62 36.99 -4.33
C ASN A 220 -22.72 37.85 -3.68
N ILE A 221 -23.90 37.78 -4.28
CA ILE A 221 -25.17 38.33 -3.79
C ILE A 221 -25.98 37.18 -3.20
N TYR A 222 -26.66 37.44 -2.08
CA TYR A 222 -27.36 36.43 -1.29
C TYR A 222 -28.85 36.72 -1.21
N ASP A 223 -29.69 35.68 -1.06
CA ASP A 223 -31.14 35.80 -0.90
C ASP A 223 -31.59 36.29 0.50
N ALA A 224 -30.77 36.07 1.52
CA ALA A 224 -31.00 36.50 2.90
C ALA A 224 -29.68 36.74 3.65
N ILE A 225 -29.75 37.32 4.85
CA ILE A 225 -28.62 37.41 5.78
C ILE A 225 -28.20 35.98 6.15
N ASN A 226 -26.94 35.64 5.90
CA ASN A 226 -26.42 34.26 6.01
C ASN A 226 -27.16 33.24 5.11
N GLY A 227 -27.82 33.70 4.04
CA GLY A 227 -28.56 32.88 3.08
C GLY A 227 -27.67 32.25 1.99
N ASN A 228 -28.30 31.83 0.89
CA ASN A 228 -27.63 31.20 -0.24
C ASN A 228 -27.22 32.25 -1.28
N ALA A 229 -26.09 32.03 -1.95
CA ALA A 229 -25.66 32.88 -3.05
C ALA A 229 -26.59 32.68 -4.27
N ILE A 230 -27.10 33.78 -4.82
CA ILE A 230 -28.06 33.81 -5.95
C ILE A 230 -27.49 34.42 -7.23
N GLU A 231 -26.49 35.30 -7.12
CA GLU A 231 -25.82 35.92 -8.26
C GLU A 231 -24.38 36.29 -7.88
N GLU A 232 -23.51 36.44 -8.86
CA GLU A 232 -22.15 36.96 -8.68
C GLU A 232 -22.01 38.28 -9.46
N TRP A 233 -21.54 39.32 -8.79
CA TRP A 233 -21.40 40.66 -9.37
C TRP A 233 -19.93 41.06 -9.49
N GLU A 234 -19.59 41.65 -10.64
CA GLU A 234 -18.25 42.16 -10.94
C GLU A 234 -17.90 43.41 -10.10
N GLU A 235 -16.60 43.64 -9.94
CA GLU A 235 -16.06 44.84 -9.30
C GLU A 235 -16.62 46.13 -9.95
N LYS A 236 -16.78 47.19 -9.16
CA LYS A 236 -17.27 48.51 -9.58
C LYS A 236 -18.74 48.55 -10.03
N ARG A 237 -19.46 47.43 -10.03
CA ARG A 237 -20.92 47.44 -10.21
C ARG A 237 -21.56 48.29 -9.12
N SER A 238 -22.40 49.23 -9.53
CA SER A 238 -23.03 50.21 -8.63
C SER A 238 -24.46 49.80 -8.29
N PHE A 239 -24.85 50.01 -7.04
CA PHE A 239 -26.17 49.70 -6.53
C PHE A 239 -26.63 50.71 -5.50
N THR A 240 -27.93 50.73 -5.20
CA THR A 240 -28.53 51.59 -4.18
C THR A 240 -28.96 50.75 -2.99
N SER A 241 -28.79 51.31 -1.79
CA SER A 241 -29.28 50.73 -0.55
C SER A 241 -29.76 51.82 0.39
N ASN A 242 -30.73 51.47 1.22
CA ASN A 242 -31.25 52.30 2.31
C ASN A 242 -31.40 51.49 3.61
N GLN A 243 -30.90 50.25 3.65
CA GLN A 243 -31.07 49.33 4.77
C GLN A 243 -29.82 48.46 4.95
N LYS A 244 -29.34 48.37 6.18
CA LYS A 244 -28.26 47.46 6.58
C LYS A 244 -28.60 46.74 7.86
N ALA A 245 -28.03 45.55 8.05
CA ALA A 245 -28.16 44.80 9.30
C ALA A 245 -26.99 43.83 9.48
N SER A 246 -26.44 43.77 10.69
CA SER A 246 -25.46 42.76 11.11
C SER A 246 -24.27 42.55 10.15
N GLY A 247 -23.76 43.64 9.56
CA GLY A 247 -22.65 43.59 8.58
C GLY A 247 -23.07 43.23 7.14
N TRP A 248 -24.37 43.28 6.85
CA TRP A 248 -24.96 43.07 5.54
C TRP A 248 -25.67 44.33 5.06
N MET A 249 -25.65 44.53 3.75
CA MET A 249 -26.31 45.64 3.06
C MET A 249 -27.41 45.08 2.16
N LYS A 250 -28.63 45.60 2.28
CA LYS A 250 -29.75 45.19 1.43
C LYS A 250 -29.73 45.96 0.12
N ILE A 251 -29.76 45.28 -1.01
CA ILE A 251 -29.78 45.89 -2.33
C ILE A 251 -31.24 46.24 -2.68
N THR A 252 -31.53 47.53 -2.85
CA THR A 252 -32.88 47.99 -3.25
C THR A 252 -33.01 48.25 -4.74
N GLY A 253 -31.90 48.48 -5.43
CA GLY A 253 -31.83 48.67 -6.87
C GLY A 253 -30.40 48.70 -7.35
N TYR A 254 -30.18 48.57 -8.65
CA TYR A 254 -28.86 48.53 -9.27
C TYR A 254 -28.87 49.14 -10.67
N PHE A 255 -27.68 49.45 -11.20
CA PHE A 255 -27.55 50.06 -12.52
C PHE A 255 -27.19 49.00 -13.57
N VAL A 256 -28.01 48.90 -14.62
CA VAL A 256 -27.72 48.13 -15.83
C VAL A 256 -27.71 49.10 -17.00
N ASP A 257 -26.61 49.12 -17.78
CA ASP A 257 -26.45 50.06 -18.91
C ASP A 257 -26.75 51.53 -18.58
N LYS A 258 -26.28 51.97 -17.40
CA LYS A 258 -26.51 53.33 -16.84
C LYS A 258 -27.98 53.66 -16.54
N LYS A 259 -28.89 52.68 -16.60
CA LYS A 259 -30.29 52.81 -16.18
C LYS A 259 -30.47 52.15 -14.82
N TRP A 260 -31.06 52.88 -13.88
CA TRP A 260 -31.41 52.34 -12.57
C TRP A 260 -32.60 51.37 -12.70
N GLN A 261 -32.47 50.21 -12.07
CA GLN A 261 -33.49 49.17 -12.01
C GLN A 261 -33.75 48.80 -10.54
N ARG A 262 -35.04 48.68 -10.18
CA ARG A 262 -35.46 48.25 -8.85
C ARG A 262 -35.19 46.76 -8.67
N SER A 263 -34.71 46.36 -7.49
CA SER A 263 -34.62 44.93 -7.15
C SER A 263 -36.00 44.36 -6.87
N GLU A 264 -36.44 43.38 -7.66
CA GLU A 264 -37.70 42.64 -7.43
C GLU A 264 -37.54 41.54 -6.39
N LYS A 265 -36.31 41.04 -6.21
CA LYS A 265 -35.97 39.99 -5.25
C LYS A 265 -35.23 40.57 -4.07
N GLU A 266 -35.32 39.88 -2.94
CA GLU A 266 -34.49 40.19 -1.80
C GLU A 266 -33.04 39.81 -2.10
N MET A 267 -32.15 40.79 -1.94
CA MET A 267 -30.75 40.69 -2.31
C MET A 267 -29.90 41.34 -1.23
N TRP A 268 -28.91 40.60 -0.74
CA TRP A 268 -28.02 41.02 0.34
C TRP A 268 -26.56 40.85 -0.09
N ILE A 269 -25.71 41.79 0.34
CA ILE A 269 -24.26 41.75 0.11
C ILE A 269 -23.52 42.09 1.40
N LYS A 270 -22.33 41.52 1.60
CA LYS A 270 -21.51 41.80 2.79
C LYS A 270 -20.99 43.23 2.76
N GLU A 271 -21.12 43.94 3.88
CA GLU A 271 -20.67 45.34 4.03
C GLU A 271 -19.16 45.48 3.82
N SER A 272 -18.37 44.43 4.10
CA SER A 272 -16.92 44.41 3.87
C SER A 272 -16.52 44.56 2.39
N ASN A 273 -17.43 44.27 1.46
CA ASN A 273 -17.14 44.18 0.02
C ASN A 273 -17.65 45.40 -0.77
N ILE A 274 -18.09 46.44 -0.07
CA ILE A 274 -18.74 47.61 -0.68
C ILE A 274 -18.15 48.91 -0.15
N ASN A 275 -18.14 49.93 -1.01
CA ASN A 275 -17.77 51.29 -0.64
C ASN A 275 -18.92 52.24 -0.99
N LYS A 276 -19.17 53.23 -0.12
CA LYS A 276 -20.16 54.29 -0.40
C LYS A 276 -19.64 55.21 -1.50
N LYS A 277 -20.46 55.47 -2.51
CA LYS A 277 -20.16 56.45 -3.55
C LYS A 277 -20.49 57.84 -3.03
N ILE A 278 -19.47 58.66 -2.84
CA ILE A 278 -19.64 60.09 -2.55
C ILE A 278 -19.89 60.77 -3.91
N LEU A 279 -21.03 61.44 -4.03
CA LEU A 279 -21.31 62.32 -5.16
C LEU A 279 -20.69 63.67 -4.81
N ASP A 280 -19.62 64.03 -5.52
CA ASP A 280 -19.11 65.41 -5.57
C ASP A 280 -20.02 66.30 -6.43
#